data_AF-A0A957C241-F1
#
_entry.id   AF-A0A957C241-F1
#
_cell.length_a   1.000
_cell.length_b   1.000
_cell.length_c   1.000
_cell.angle_alpha   90.00
_cell.angle_beta   90.00
_cell.angle_gamma   90.00
#
_symmetry.space_group_name_H-M   'P 1'
#
loop_
_entity.id
_entity.type
_entity.pdbx_description
1 polymer ?
#
loop_
_entity_poly.entity_id
_entity_poly.type
_entity_poly.pdbx_seq_one_letter_code
_entity_poly.pdbx_strand_id
1 'polypeptide(L)'
;MVDAKPTRKRFIPRPKQAEVLAYQGGKMGVSAVPGSGKTATLSYLAAKLVAETDLDMNQEILIVTLVKSAVGNFAASMAAYLRDEFN
;
A
#
# COMPACT_ATOMS: atom_id res chain seq x y z
N MET A 1 26.23 13.97 -12.15
CA MET A 1 25.44 14.35 -10.96
C MET A 1 24.32 13.34 -10.84
N VAL A 2 24.37 12.47 -9.83
CA VAL A 2 23.25 11.58 -9.51
C VAL A 2 22.31 12.37 -8.62
N ASP A 3 21.16 12.78 -9.17
CA ASP A 3 20.08 13.38 -8.39
C ASP A 3 19.61 12.35 -7.35
N ALA A 4 19.93 12.60 -6.09
CA ALA A 4 19.33 11.86 -4.98
C ALA A 4 17.82 12.12 -5.02
N LYS A 5 17.04 11.12 -5.44
CA LYS A 5 15.58 11.20 -5.36
C LYS A 5 15.20 11.48 -3.90
N PRO A 6 14.30 12.44 -3.63
CA PRO A 6 13.87 12.72 -2.28
C PRO A 6 13.26 11.45 -1.69
N THR A 7 13.90 10.89 -0.66
CA THR A 7 13.35 9.80 0.15
C THR A 7 12.02 10.28 0.70
N ARG A 8 10.94 9.56 0.38
CA ARG A 8 9.60 9.92 0.85
C ARG A 8 9.63 9.89 2.38
N LYS A 9 9.03 10.89 3.03
CA LYS A 9 8.83 10.80 4.49
C LYS A 9 8.03 9.53 4.78
N ARG A 10 8.49 8.75 5.76
CA ARG A 10 7.81 7.58 6.35
C ARG A 10 6.30 7.84 6.49
N PHE A 11 5.49 6.85 6.11
CA PHE A 11 4.04 6.94 6.15
C PHE A 11 3.55 7.07 7.60
N ILE A 12 2.82 8.15 7.90
CA ILE A 12 2.24 8.39 9.23
C ILE A 12 0.73 8.19 9.12
N PRO A 13 0.20 7.02 9.52
CA PRO A 13 -1.22 6.74 9.42
C PRO A 13 -2.02 7.55 10.44
N ARG A 14 -3.18 8.06 10.03
CA ARG A 14 -4.23 8.53 10.95
C ARG A 14 -4.87 7.32 11.65
N PRO A 15 -5.59 7.49 12.78
CA PRO A 15 -6.15 6.38 13.56
C PRO A 15 -6.90 5.33 12.71
N LYS A 16 -7.86 5.75 11.88
CA LYS A 16 -8.61 4.84 10.98
C LYS A 16 -7.76 4.17 9.90
N GLN A 17 -6.65 4.80 9.50
CA GLN A 17 -5.71 4.18 8.56
C GLN A 17 -4.87 3.12 9.28
N ALA A 18 -4.46 3.39 10.52
CA ALA A 18 -3.76 2.41 11.35
C ALA A 18 -4.60 1.15 11.57
N GLU A 19 -5.92 1.30 11.76
CA GLU A 19 -6.86 0.16 11.81
C GLU A 19 -6.84 -0.68 10.52
N VAL A 20 -6.77 -0.04 9.35
CA VAL A 20 -6.62 -0.74 8.06
C VAL A 20 -5.26 -1.44 7.96
N LEU A 21 -4.19 -0.80 8.43
CA LEU A 21 -2.83 -1.35 8.42
C LEU A 21 -2.61 -2.49 9.43
N ALA A 22 -3.54 -2.65 10.38
CA ALA A 22 -3.56 -3.76 11.33
C ALA A 22 -4.26 -5.01 10.75
N TYR A 23 -4.66 -5.01 9.47
CA TYR A 23 -5.21 -6.20 8.81
C TYR A 23 -4.25 -7.40 8.90
N GLN A 24 -4.75 -8.51 9.45
CA GLN A 24 -4.02 -9.79 9.56
C GLN A 24 -4.65 -10.93 8.75
N GLY A 25 -5.86 -10.72 8.22
CA GLY A 25 -6.63 -11.75 7.53
C GLY A 25 -8.14 -11.56 7.65
N GLY A 26 -8.90 -12.42 6.97
CA GLY A 26 -10.36 -12.36 6.94
C GLY A 26 -10.92 -11.30 5.98
N LYS A 27 -12.14 -10.82 6.23
CA LYS A 27 -12.78 -9.80 5.39
C LYS A 27 -12.66 -8.44 6.07
N MET A 28 -12.26 -7.42 5.32
CA MET A 28 -12.21 -6.02 5.77
C MET A 28 -12.97 -5.13 4.79
N GLY A 29 -13.77 -4.19 5.30
CA GLY A 29 -14.46 -3.17 4.51
C GLY A 29 -13.99 -1.77 4.88
N VAL A 30 -13.70 -0.93 3.89
CA VAL A 30 -13.24 0.46 4.08
C VAL A 30 -14.18 1.43 3.37
N SER A 31 -14.92 2.25 4.13
CA SER A 31 -15.98 3.14 3.60
C SER A 31 -15.46 4.20 2.61
N ALA A 32 -16.02 4.27 1.40
CA ALA A 32 -15.59 5.06 0.24
C ALA A 32 -15.84 6.59 0.34
N VAL A 33 -15.18 7.28 1.26
CA VAL A 33 -15.22 8.76 1.34
C VAL A 33 -14.15 9.40 0.41
N PRO A 34 -14.51 10.34 -0.47
CA PRO A 34 -13.55 11.08 -1.31
C PRO A 34 -12.44 11.74 -0.48
N GLY A 35 -11.21 11.76 -1.00
CA GLY A 35 -10.07 12.40 -0.33
C GLY A 35 -9.60 11.75 0.97
N SER A 36 -10.18 10.63 1.40
CA SER A 36 -9.82 9.98 2.67
C SER A 36 -8.46 9.24 2.68
N GLY A 37 -7.68 9.34 1.61
CA GLY A 37 -6.34 8.75 1.53
C GLY A 37 -6.33 7.23 1.37
N LYS A 38 -7.39 6.63 0.79
CA LYS A 38 -7.50 5.18 0.62
C LYS A 38 -6.42 4.59 -0.25
N THR A 39 -6.17 5.21 -1.41
CA THR A 39 -5.12 4.76 -2.32
C THR A 39 -3.79 4.69 -1.59
N ALA A 40 -3.39 5.76 -0.89
CA ALA A 40 -2.16 5.77 -0.11
C ALA A 40 -2.13 4.67 0.97
N THR A 41 -3.23 4.50 1.71
CA THR A 41 -3.32 3.51 2.80
C THR A 41 -3.29 2.07 2.29
N LEU A 42 -4.01 1.77 1.20
CA LEU A 42 -4.07 0.43 0.60
C LEU A 42 -2.78 0.10 -0.15
N SER A 43 -2.14 1.07 -0.81
CA SER A 43 -0.82 0.88 -1.40
C SER A 43 0.25 0.61 -0.35
N TYR A 44 0.16 1.26 0.81
CA TYR A 44 1.03 0.95 1.95
C TYR A 44 0.76 -0.46 2.49
N LEU A 45 -0.51 -0.80 2.71
CA LEU A 45 -0.90 -2.14 3.17
C LEU A 45 -0.40 -3.23 2.22
N ALA A 46 -0.53 -3.03 0.91
CA ALA A 46 -0.02 -3.97 -0.07
C ALA A 46 1.51 -4.13 0.00
N ALA A 47 2.25 -3.03 0.13
CA ALA A 47 3.71 -3.09 0.30
C ALA A 47 4.09 -3.84 1.59
N LYS A 48 3.41 -3.54 2.70
CA LYS A 48 3.59 -4.22 3.98
C LYS A 48 3.30 -5.72 3.88
N LEU A 49 2.18 -6.10 3.27
CA LEU A 49 1.81 -7.51 3.10
C LEU A 49 2.84 -8.26 2.24
N VAL A 50 3.31 -7.67 1.14
CA VAL A 50 4.37 -8.29 0.32
C VAL A 50 5.69 -8.44 1.11
N ALA A 51 6.03 -7.47 1.96
CA ALA A 51 7.30 -7.49 2.68
C ALA A 51 7.31 -8.38 3.94
N GLU A 52 6.18 -8.43 4.66
CA GLU A 52 6.13 -9.03 6.01
C GLU A 52 5.34 -10.33 6.07
N THR A 53 4.50 -10.62 5.08
CA THR A 53 3.72 -11.87 5.08
C THR A 53 4.56 -13.00 4.53
N ASP A 54 4.60 -14.12 5.26
CA ASP A 54 5.15 -15.38 4.75
C ASP A 54 4.16 -15.98 3.76
N LEU A 55 4.30 -15.59 2.49
CA LEU A 55 3.48 -16.09 1.40
C LEU A 55 4.03 -17.43 0.92
N ASP A 56 3.16 -18.43 0.81
CA ASP A 56 3.54 -19.71 0.18
C ASP A 56 4.01 -19.49 -1.27
N MET A 57 4.82 -20.41 -1.80
CA MET A 57 5.38 -20.30 -3.17
C MET A 57 4.32 -20.09 -4.28
N ASN A 58 3.06 -20.46 -4.03
CA ASN A 58 1.96 -20.32 -4.99
C ASN A 58 0.88 -19.33 -4.52
N GLN A 59 1.18 -18.50 -3.52
CA GLN A 59 0.25 -17.51 -3.00
C GLN A 59 0.58 -16.11 -3.53
N GLU A 60 -0.45 -15.43 -4.04
CA GLU A 60 -0.31 -14.11 -4.64
C GLU A 60 -1.26 -13.10 -3.99
N ILE A 61 -0.86 -11.83 -3.97
CA ILE A 61 -1.71 -10.71 -3.58
C ILE A 61 -2.34 -10.11 -4.84
N LEU A 62 -3.63 -10.35 -5.05
CA LEU A 62 -4.37 -9.82 -6.19
C LEU A 62 -5.02 -8.46 -5.86
N ILE A 63 -4.63 -7.42 -6.60
CA ILE A 63 -5.21 -6.08 -6.50
C ILE A 63 -6.07 -5.83 -7.75
N VAL A 64 -7.38 -5.67 -7.55
CA VAL A 64 -8.32 -5.36 -8.63
C VAL A 64 -8.79 -3.92 -8.52
N THR A 65 -8.74 -3.20 -9.63
CA THR A 65 -9.26 -1.82 -9.74
C THR A 65 -10.16 -1.70 -10.96
N LEU A 66 -11.09 -0.73 -10.95
CA LEU A 66 -12.05 -0.55 -12.03
C LEU A 66 -11.41 0.04 -13.32
N VAL A 67 -10.36 0.85 -13.19
CA VAL A 67 -9.81 1.64 -14.30
C VAL A 67 -8.30 1.50 -14.40
N LYS A 68 -7.78 1.49 -15.64
CA LYS A 68 -6.34 1.35 -15.90
C LYS A 68 -5.48 2.43 -15.22
N SER A 69 -5.98 3.65 -15.14
CA SER A 69 -5.26 4.75 -14.47
C SER A 69 -5.06 4.51 -12.96
N ALA A 70 -6.00 3.81 -12.31
CA ALA A 70 -5.86 3.46 -10.90
C ALA A 70 -4.75 2.43 -10.69
N VAL A 71 -4.56 1.50 -11.62
CA VAL A 71 -3.48 0.50 -11.58
C VAL A 71 -2.11 1.19 -11.54
N GLY A 72 -1.85 2.10 -12.48
CA GLY A 72 -0.55 2.78 -12.57
C GLY A 72 -0.24 3.61 -11.32
N ASN A 73 -1.22 4.37 -10.85
CA ASN A 73 -1.06 5.19 -9.65
C ASN A 73 -0.84 4.34 -8.38
N PHE A 74 -1.57 3.23 -8.25
CA PHE A 74 -1.41 2.32 -7.13
C PHE A 74 -0.03 1.64 -7.14
N ALA A 75 0.36 1.07 -8.28
CA ALA A 75 1.63 0.36 -8.43
C ALA A 75 2.83 1.28 -8.13
N ALA A 76 2.81 2.52 -8.64
CA ALA A 76 3.86 3.51 -8.37
C ALA A 76 3.93 3.88 -6.88
N SER A 77 2.79 4.00 -6.20
CA SER A 77 2.76 4.31 -4.76
C SER A 77 3.26 3.14 -3.92
N MET A 78 2.82 1.92 -4.21
CA MET A 78 3.24 0.70 -3.51
C MET A 78 4.76 0.48 -3.68
N ALA A 79 5.27 0.57 -4.90
CA ALA A 79 6.70 0.41 -5.18
C ALA A 79 7.57 1.46 -4.47
N ALA A 80 7.04 2.66 -4.24
CA ALA A 80 7.74 3.67 -3.45
C ALA A 80 7.79 3.27 -1.96
N TYR A 81 6.67 2.84 -1.36
CA TYR A 81 6.68 2.38 0.04
C TYR A 81 7.58 1.17 0.25
N LEU A 82 7.53 0.20 -0.66
CA LEU A 82 8.37 -1.00 -0.57
C LEU A 82 9.86 -0.62 -0.53
N ARG A 83 10.30 0.28 -1.42
CA ARG A 83 11.70 0.73 -1.46
C ARG A 83 12.12 1.59 -0.26
N ASP A 84 11.24 2.47 0.21
CA ASP A 84 11.61 3.52 1.17
C ASP A 84 11.41 3.08 2.64
N GLU A 85 10.60 2.05 2.90
CA GLU A 85 10.23 1.63 4.27
C GLU A 85 10.46 0.14 4.59
N PHE A 86 10.57 -0.74 3.58
CA PHE A 86 10.63 -2.20 3.78
C PHE A 86 11.86 -2.88 3.15
N ASN A 87 12.75 -2.11 2.51
CA ASN A 87 13.97 -2.59 1.85
C ASN A 87 15.24 -2.16 2.59
#